data_AF-A0A7W1KWL8-F1
#
_entry.id   AF-A0A7W1KWL8-F1
#
_cell.length_a   1.000
_cell.length_b   1.000
_cell.length_c   1.000
_cell.angle_alpha   90.00
_cell.angle_beta   90.00
_cell.angle_gamma   90.00
#
_symmetry.space_group_name_H-M   'P 1'
#
loop_
_entity.id
_entity.type
_entity.pdbx_description
1 polymer ?
#
loop_
_entity_poly.entity_id
_entity_poly.type
_entity_poly.pdbx_seq_one_letter_code
_entity_poly.pdbx_strand_id
1 'polypeptide(L)'
;MTFLDILYLSLRNLREAKLRATLTTMGVIVGVAVIITMISFGLGLQRNTVTRFKELDLFNEITVFGRSLASIASSGFNKEPGNANAKPQAERVGNRSLRPDKAPQRQLNDAAISEIAQIPGVAYIEPTITFNVYVRSSGRAFMRSIGGAVVPNPSSRFKEYAAGGMISGAERDEAVVDEGFARDFGYAKPEDAIGKNFDLLAPDKEKDEGGAPNFFGLPLEDGDGD
;
A
#
# COMPACT_ATOMS: atom_id res chain seq x y z
N MET A 1 65.17 2.34 -21.37
CA MET A 1 64.56 3.55 -20.80
C MET A 1 63.60 3.12 -19.72
N THR A 2 63.80 3.60 -18.50
CA THR A 2 63.04 3.15 -17.32
C THR A 2 61.68 3.84 -17.32
N PHE A 3 60.60 3.09 -17.04
CA PHE A 3 59.22 3.62 -16.97
C PHE A 3 59.08 4.87 -16.09
N LEU A 4 59.84 4.91 -14.99
CA LEU A 4 59.91 6.06 -14.07
C LEU A 4 60.43 7.35 -14.73
N ASP A 5 61.32 7.24 -15.72
CA ASP A 5 61.92 8.39 -16.38
C ASP A 5 60.92 9.07 -17.34
N ILE A 6 60.14 8.27 -18.06
CA ILE A 6 59.02 8.73 -18.90
C ILE A 6 57.92 9.37 -18.05
N LEU A 7 57.62 8.80 -16.88
CA LEU A 7 56.67 9.36 -15.92
C LEU A 7 57.14 10.72 -15.39
N TYR A 8 58.42 10.83 -15.03
CA TYR A 8 59.01 12.08 -14.55
C TYR A 8 58.96 13.20 -15.61
N LEU A 9 59.28 12.86 -16.86
CA LEU A 9 59.23 13.79 -17.99
C LEU A 9 57.80 14.28 -18.26
N SER A 10 56.82 13.36 -18.20
CA SER A 10 55.39 13.67 -18.37
C SER A 10 54.85 14.56 -17.25
N LEU A 11 55.27 14.31 -15.99
CA LEU A 11 54.84 15.08 -14.82
C LEU A 11 55.40 16.52 -14.84
N ARG A 12 56.63 16.69 -15.33
CA ARG A 12 57.23 18.01 -15.54
C ARG A 12 56.49 18.82 -16.60
N ASN A 13 56.10 18.18 -17.70
CA ASN A 13 55.29 18.81 -18.75
C ASN A 13 53.90 19.25 -18.24
N LEU A 14 53.25 18.43 -17.40
CA LEU A 14 51.98 18.80 -16.74
C LEU A 14 52.11 19.98 -15.77
N ARG A 15 53.26 20.13 -15.09
CA ARG A 15 53.54 21.27 -14.19
C ARG A 15 53.80 22.59 -14.92
N GLU A 16 54.13 22.56 -16.20
CA GLU A 16 54.30 23.76 -17.03
C GLU A 16 52.94 24.29 -17.52
N ALA A 17 52.02 23.38 -17.88
CA ALA A 17 50.66 23.70 -18.33
C ALA A 17 49.60 23.63 -17.20
N LYS A 18 49.88 24.26 -16.05
CA LYS A 18 49.09 24.14 -14.80
C LYS A 18 47.58 24.39 -14.98
N LEU A 19 47.21 25.42 -15.73
CA LEU A 19 45.81 25.86 -15.84
C LEU A 19 44.97 24.89 -16.68
N ARG A 20 45.53 24.41 -17.79
CA ARG A 20 44.85 23.41 -18.64
C ARG A 20 44.77 22.05 -17.96
N ALA A 21 45.86 21.60 -17.36
CA ALA A 21 45.92 20.30 -16.69
C ALA A 21 44.99 20.24 -15.47
N THR A 22 44.87 21.33 -14.69
CA THR A 22 43.94 21.39 -13.56
C THR A 22 42.48 21.41 -14.01
N LEU A 23 42.14 22.18 -15.05
CA LEU A 23 40.76 22.25 -15.54
C LEU A 23 40.27 20.91 -16.13
N THR A 24 41.13 20.19 -16.87
CA THR A 24 40.77 18.87 -17.41
C THR A 24 40.69 17.79 -16.34
N THR A 25 41.62 17.78 -15.38
CA THR A 25 41.56 16.83 -14.26
C THR A 25 40.35 17.08 -13.37
N MET A 26 39.97 18.35 -13.13
CA MET A 26 38.75 18.68 -12.39
C MET A 26 37.50 18.17 -13.12
N GLY A 27 37.42 18.34 -14.45
CA GLY A 27 36.32 17.79 -15.24
C GLY A 27 36.20 16.27 -15.13
N VAL A 28 37.32 15.55 -15.19
CA VAL A 28 37.33 14.09 -15.01
C VAL A 28 36.93 13.70 -13.59
N ILE A 29 37.43 14.40 -12.56
CA ILE A 29 37.09 14.13 -11.15
C ILE A 29 35.58 14.32 -10.91
N VAL A 30 35.02 15.43 -11.39
CA VAL A 30 33.58 15.72 -11.25
C VAL A 30 32.75 14.67 -12.01
N GLY A 31 33.14 14.30 -13.23
CA GLY A 31 32.43 13.29 -14.02
C GLY A 31 32.41 11.92 -13.34
N VAL A 32 33.58 11.45 -12.87
CA VAL A 32 33.69 10.16 -12.16
C VAL A 32 32.92 10.20 -10.83
N ALA A 33 32.99 11.31 -10.09
CA ALA A 33 32.25 11.46 -8.83
C ALA A 33 30.73 11.38 -9.05
N VAL A 34 30.19 12.08 -10.06
CA VAL A 34 28.75 12.06 -10.36
C VAL A 34 28.29 10.65 -10.74
N ILE A 35 29.03 9.95 -11.59
CA ILE A 35 28.69 8.57 -11.99
C ILE A 35 28.69 7.65 -10.77
N ILE A 36 29.72 7.70 -9.93
CA ILE A 36 29.80 6.86 -8.73
C ILE A 36 28.66 7.18 -7.76
N THR A 37 28.38 8.46 -7.50
CA THR A 37 27.30 8.86 -6.58
C THR A 37 25.93 8.36 -7.04
N MET A 38 25.61 8.46 -8.34
CA MET A 38 24.34 7.99 -8.88
C MET A 38 24.22 6.46 -8.79
N ILE A 39 25.31 5.74 -9.09
CA ILE A 39 25.33 4.27 -8.95
C ILE A 39 25.17 3.85 -7.49
N SER A 40 25.91 4.47 -6.56
CA SER A 40 25.82 4.17 -5.13
C SER A 40 24.46 4.51 -4.55
N PHE A 41 23.86 5.64 -4.95
CA PHE A 41 22.53 6.04 -4.53
C PHE A 41 21.46 5.07 -5.06
N GLY A 42 21.51 4.74 -6.36
CA GLY A 42 20.56 3.81 -6.97
C GLY A 42 20.61 2.41 -6.34
N LEU A 43 21.82 1.86 -6.18
CA LEU A 43 22.03 0.57 -5.52
C LEU A 43 21.66 0.61 -4.03
N GLY A 44 21.94 1.73 -3.35
CA GLY A 44 21.60 1.94 -1.94
C GLY A 44 20.09 1.95 -1.73
N LEU A 45 19.34 2.68 -2.55
CA LEU A 45 17.88 2.69 -2.52
C LEU A 45 17.31 1.31 -2.83
N GLN A 46 17.80 0.63 -3.87
CA GLN A 46 17.33 -0.70 -4.23
C GLN A 46 17.56 -1.71 -3.09
N ARG A 47 18.73 -1.66 -2.44
CA ARG A 47 19.01 -2.55 -1.29
C ARG A 47 18.10 -2.21 -0.10
N ASN A 48 17.90 -0.93 0.19
CA ASN A 48 17.03 -0.50 1.28
C ASN A 48 15.59 -0.99 1.04
N THR A 49 15.03 -0.74 -0.14
CA THR A 49 13.65 -1.16 -0.46
C THR A 49 13.53 -2.68 -0.46
N VAL A 50 14.45 -3.41 -1.11
CA VAL A 50 14.42 -4.88 -1.14
C VAL A 50 14.57 -5.48 0.25
N THR A 51 15.47 -4.97 1.10
CA THR A 51 15.62 -5.45 2.48
C THR A 51 14.34 -5.20 3.28
N ARG A 52 13.75 -4.00 3.17
CA ARG A 52 12.45 -3.70 3.82
C ARG A 52 11.33 -4.63 3.33
N PHE A 53 11.25 -4.89 2.03
CA PHE A 53 10.25 -5.83 1.49
C PHE A 53 10.48 -7.27 1.94
N LYS A 54 11.75 -7.70 2.08
CA LYS A 54 12.09 -9.02 2.64
C LYS A 54 11.75 -9.12 4.13
N GLU A 55 12.01 -8.08 4.91
CA GLU A 55 11.64 -8.01 6.34
C GLU A 55 10.12 -8.14 6.54
N LEU A 56 9.35 -7.59 5.59
CA LEU A 56 7.88 -7.65 5.56
C LEU A 56 7.32 -8.97 5.02
N ASP A 57 8.16 -9.93 4.61
CA ASP A 57 7.80 -11.24 4.01
C ASP A 57 6.80 -11.16 2.84
N LEU A 58 6.71 -9.99 2.20
CA LEU A 58 5.73 -9.70 1.16
C LEU A 58 5.92 -10.55 -0.11
N PHE A 59 7.08 -11.18 -0.27
CA PHE A 59 7.40 -12.06 -1.39
C PHE A 59 6.76 -13.45 -1.29
N ASN A 60 6.32 -13.85 -0.09
CA ASN A 60 5.64 -15.12 0.15
C ASN A 60 4.15 -14.94 0.49
N GLU A 61 3.61 -13.72 0.32
CA GLU A 61 2.21 -13.41 0.60
C GLU A 61 1.37 -13.53 -0.68
N ILE A 62 0.33 -14.37 -0.64
CA ILE A 62 -0.66 -14.48 -1.72
C ILE A 62 -2.00 -13.99 -1.17
N THR A 63 -2.43 -12.81 -1.59
CA THR A 63 -3.75 -12.29 -1.24
C THR A 63 -4.82 -12.88 -2.16
N VAL A 64 -5.75 -13.65 -1.58
CA VAL A 64 -6.86 -14.26 -2.32
C VAL A 64 -8.09 -13.36 -2.19
N PHE A 65 -8.53 -12.79 -3.32
CA PHE A 65 -9.77 -12.01 -3.37
C PHE A 65 -10.93 -12.86 -3.90
N GLY A 66 -12.13 -12.62 -3.36
CA GLY A 66 -13.36 -13.12 -3.97
C GLY A 66 -13.56 -12.56 -5.37
N ARG A 67 -14.07 -13.38 -6.30
CA ARG A 67 -14.31 -12.99 -7.71
C ARG A 67 -15.17 -11.71 -7.82
N SER A 68 -16.08 -11.47 -6.87
CA SER A 68 -16.89 -10.25 -6.82
C SER A 68 -16.04 -8.99 -6.62
N LEU A 69 -15.16 -8.95 -5.60
CA LEU A 69 -14.28 -7.80 -5.36
C LEU A 69 -13.25 -7.61 -6.47
N ALA A 70 -12.70 -8.70 -7.01
CA ALA A 70 -11.78 -8.66 -8.15
C ALA A 70 -12.45 -8.10 -9.41
N SER A 71 -13.73 -8.41 -9.64
CA SER A 71 -14.50 -7.86 -10.77
C SER A 71 -14.82 -6.37 -10.60
N ILE A 72 -15.08 -5.90 -9.38
CA ILE A 72 -15.32 -4.47 -9.08
C ILE A 72 -14.02 -3.67 -9.19
N ALA A 73 -12.92 -4.17 -8.64
CA ALA A 73 -11.62 -3.54 -8.77
C ALA A 73 -11.19 -3.44 -10.25
N SER A 74 -11.36 -4.50 -11.04
CA SER A 74 -10.99 -4.51 -12.48
C SER A 74 -11.96 -3.76 -13.40
N SER A 75 -13.21 -3.53 -12.99
CA SER A 75 -14.17 -2.70 -13.73
C SER A 75 -14.00 -1.20 -13.46
N GLY A 76 -13.36 -0.81 -12.35
CA GLY A 76 -12.94 0.56 -12.10
C GLY A 76 -11.78 1.01 -13.00
N PHE A 77 -10.88 0.11 -13.38
CA PHE A 77 -9.74 0.42 -14.26
C PHE A 77 -10.09 0.51 -15.76
N ASN A 78 -11.24 -0.02 -16.20
CA ASN A 78 -11.65 -0.06 -17.61
C ASN A 78 -12.76 0.94 -17.97
N LYS A 79 -13.15 1.84 -17.05
CA LYS A 79 -14.15 2.86 -17.35
C LYS A 79 -13.48 4.08 -17.99
N GLU A 80 -13.21 3.99 -19.29
CA GLU A 80 -12.90 5.16 -20.11
C GLU A 80 -14.05 6.18 -19.97
N PRO A 81 -13.76 7.42 -19.54
CA PRO A 81 -14.78 8.46 -19.41
C PRO A 81 -15.03 9.06 -20.79
N GLY A 82 -16.03 8.56 -21.51
CA GLY A 82 -16.59 9.28 -22.64
C GLY A 82 -17.00 8.44 -23.84
N ASN A 83 -18.08 7.67 -23.73
CA ASN A 83 -18.99 7.55 -24.87
C ASN A 83 -20.36 6.99 -24.44
N ALA A 84 -21.32 7.88 -24.21
CA ALA A 84 -22.69 7.52 -23.89
C ALA A 84 -23.50 7.01 -25.12
N ASN A 85 -22.88 6.85 -26.29
CA ASN A 85 -23.57 6.54 -27.55
C ASN A 85 -22.80 5.60 -28.50
N ALA A 86 -22.05 4.63 -27.99
CA ALA A 86 -21.50 3.56 -28.83
C ALA A 86 -22.37 2.30 -28.73
N LYS A 87 -23.08 1.98 -29.83
CA LYS A 87 -23.78 0.70 -30.02
C LYS A 87 -22.81 -0.46 -29.75
N PRO A 88 -23.27 -1.58 -29.14
CA PRO A 88 -22.39 -2.72 -28.83
C PRO A 88 -21.98 -3.43 -30.13
N GLN A 89 -20.90 -2.98 -30.75
CA GLN A 89 -20.30 -3.66 -31.89
C GLN A 89 -19.40 -4.75 -31.35
N ALA A 90 -19.92 -5.97 -31.36
CA ALA A 90 -19.22 -7.17 -30.99
C ALA A 90 -18.16 -7.50 -32.04
N GLU A 91 -16.93 -6.98 -31.92
CA GLU A 91 -15.82 -7.61 -32.62
C GLU A 91 -14.41 -7.35 -32.05
N ARG A 92 -13.80 -8.46 -31.58
CA ARG A 92 -12.36 -8.79 -31.64
C ARG A 92 -11.35 -7.93 -30.90
N VAL A 93 -11.32 -8.06 -29.58
CA VAL A 93 -10.06 -8.29 -28.85
C VAL A 93 -10.34 -9.39 -27.84
N GLY A 94 -9.43 -10.36 -27.69
CA GLY A 94 -9.55 -11.55 -26.86
C GLY A 94 -9.60 -11.25 -25.35
N ASN A 95 -10.55 -10.42 -24.91
CA ASN A 95 -10.98 -10.36 -23.54
C ASN A 95 -11.72 -11.65 -23.26
N ARG A 96 -11.07 -12.53 -22.50
CA ARG A 96 -11.73 -13.48 -21.62
C ARG A 96 -12.48 -12.65 -20.57
N SER A 97 -13.50 -11.90 -21.01
CA SER A 97 -14.55 -11.37 -20.16
C SER A 97 -15.00 -12.60 -19.38
N LEU A 98 -14.75 -12.60 -18.07
CA LEU A 98 -15.28 -13.62 -17.21
C LEU A 98 -16.79 -13.56 -17.43
N ARG A 99 -17.31 -14.46 -18.27
CA ARG A 99 -18.71 -14.81 -18.23
C ARG A 99 -18.97 -15.05 -16.74
N PRO A 100 -19.98 -14.42 -16.14
CA PRO A 100 -20.41 -14.85 -14.83
C PRO A 100 -20.92 -16.26 -15.04
N ASP A 101 -20.00 -17.23 -14.99
CA ASP A 101 -20.36 -18.61 -14.74
C ASP A 101 -21.21 -18.49 -13.49
N LYS A 102 -22.48 -18.86 -13.66
CA LYS A 102 -23.50 -19.00 -12.63
C LYS A 102 -23.13 -20.11 -11.65
N ALA A 103 -21.83 -20.33 -11.42
CA ALA A 103 -21.31 -21.06 -10.30
C ALA A 103 -21.49 -20.16 -9.08
N PRO A 104 -22.08 -20.67 -7.99
CA PRO A 104 -22.24 -19.90 -6.76
C PRO A 104 -20.88 -19.31 -6.39
N GLN A 105 -20.84 -17.99 -6.22
CA GLN A 105 -19.62 -17.29 -5.84
C GLN A 105 -19.12 -17.94 -4.56
N ARG A 106 -17.99 -18.65 -4.65
CA ARG A 106 -17.42 -19.35 -3.49
C ARG A 106 -17.04 -18.30 -2.45
N GLN A 107 -17.81 -18.26 -1.37
CA GLN A 107 -17.55 -17.35 -0.27
C GLN A 107 -16.24 -17.76 0.41
N LEU A 108 -15.42 -16.78 0.75
CA LEU A 108 -14.21 -17.00 1.53
C LEU A 108 -14.61 -17.13 3.01
N ASN A 109 -15.17 -18.29 3.34
CA ASN A 109 -15.54 -18.67 4.70
C ASN A 109 -14.44 -19.54 5.33
N ASP A 110 -14.56 -19.88 6.60
CA ASP A 110 -13.59 -20.72 7.34
C ASP A 110 -13.30 -22.07 6.64
N ALA A 111 -14.29 -22.62 5.93
CA ALA A 111 -14.11 -23.80 5.11
C ALA A 111 -13.10 -23.59 3.96
N ALA A 112 -13.09 -22.41 3.34
CA ALA A 112 -12.12 -22.05 2.31
C ALA A 112 -10.71 -21.88 2.90
N ILE A 113 -10.59 -21.36 4.12
CA ILE A 113 -9.31 -21.28 4.85
C ILE A 113 -8.73 -22.70 5.03
N SER A 114 -9.57 -23.66 5.47
CA SER A 114 -9.13 -25.04 5.69
C SER A 114 -8.68 -25.76 4.40
N GLU A 115 -9.28 -25.45 3.26
CA GLU A 115 -8.91 -26.04 1.98
C GLU A 115 -7.62 -25.43 1.42
N ILE A 116 -7.46 -24.11 1.52
CA ILE A 116 -6.23 -23.43 1.11
C ILE A 116 -5.06 -23.88 2.00
N ALA A 117 -5.31 -24.21 3.28
CA ALA A 117 -4.28 -24.71 4.18
C ALA A 117 -3.70 -26.06 3.75
N GLN A 118 -4.46 -26.85 2.98
CA GLN A 118 -4.03 -28.16 2.49
C GLN A 118 -3.17 -28.07 1.22
N ILE A 119 -3.04 -26.88 0.62
CA ILE A 119 -2.21 -26.70 -0.57
C ILE A 119 -0.72 -26.84 -0.17
N PRO A 120 0.04 -27.70 -0.84
CA PRO A 120 1.46 -27.89 -0.52
C PRO A 120 2.24 -26.59 -0.77
N GLY A 121 2.95 -26.12 0.25
CA GLY A 121 3.73 -24.88 0.22
C GLY A 121 3.11 -23.70 1.00
N VAL A 122 1.89 -23.84 1.52
CA VAL A 122 1.26 -22.81 2.37
C VAL A 122 1.75 -22.96 3.82
N ALA A 123 2.43 -21.95 4.35
CA ALA A 123 2.96 -21.95 5.71
C ALA A 123 1.92 -21.50 6.76
N TYR A 124 1.12 -20.48 6.44
CA TYR A 124 0.05 -19.97 7.29
C TYR A 124 -0.99 -19.23 6.43
N ILE A 125 -2.19 -19.04 6.97
CA ILE A 125 -3.28 -18.29 6.32
C ILE A 125 -3.88 -17.34 7.36
N GLU A 126 -4.08 -16.09 6.96
CA GLU A 126 -4.81 -15.09 7.74
C GLU A 126 -5.98 -14.51 6.94
N PRO A 127 -7.22 -14.50 7.47
CA PRO A 127 -8.28 -13.70 6.89
C PRO A 127 -7.97 -12.21 7.09
N THR A 128 -7.88 -11.47 6.00
CA THR A 128 -7.79 -10.00 6.03
C THR A 128 -9.18 -9.42 5.80
N ILE A 129 -9.75 -8.81 6.84
CA ILE A 129 -11.01 -8.06 6.74
C ILE A 129 -10.69 -6.61 7.07
N THR A 130 -10.87 -5.73 6.10
CA THR A 130 -10.59 -4.30 6.25
C THR A 130 -11.81 -3.49 5.88
N PHE A 131 -12.23 -2.58 6.76
CA PHE A 131 -13.32 -1.66 6.50
C PHE A 131 -12.99 -0.26 7.02
N ASN A 132 -13.57 0.76 6.38
CA ASN A 132 -13.38 2.14 6.78
C ASN A 132 -14.48 2.55 7.76
N VAL A 133 -14.10 3.15 8.88
CA VAL A 133 -15.01 3.60 9.93
C VAL A 133 -14.52 4.91 10.52
N TYR A 134 -15.45 5.76 10.96
CA TYR A 134 -15.08 6.98 11.68
C TYR A 134 -14.72 6.61 13.11
N VAL A 135 -13.46 6.84 13.49
CA VAL A 135 -13.01 6.63 14.86
C VAL A 135 -13.05 7.96 15.58
N ARG A 136 -13.79 7.99 16.70
CA ARG A 136 -13.83 9.15 17.60
C ARG A 136 -13.04 8.85 18.86
N SER A 137 -12.04 9.67 19.14
CA SER A 137 -11.24 9.61 20.37
C SER A 137 -10.83 11.01 20.79
N SER A 138 -10.78 11.28 22.10
CA SER A 138 -10.36 12.59 22.65
C SER A 138 -11.03 13.82 21.99
N GLY A 139 -12.32 13.71 21.63
CA GLY A 139 -13.10 14.81 21.02
C GLY A 139 -12.81 15.09 19.53
N ARG A 140 -11.96 14.29 18.87
CA ARG A 140 -11.69 14.36 17.43
C ARG A 140 -12.26 13.13 16.75
N ALA A 141 -12.74 13.27 15.51
CA ALA A 141 -13.26 12.16 14.71
C ALA A 141 -12.55 12.13 13.35
N PHE A 142 -11.94 10.99 13.04
CA PHE A 142 -11.24 10.78 11.77
C PHE A 142 -11.68 9.47 11.13
N MET A 143 -11.86 9.46 9.82
CA MET A 143 -12.10 8.22 9.08
C MET A 143 -10.79 7.42 9.03
N ARG A 144 -10.83 6.17 9.50
CA ARG A 144 -9.70 5.25 9.49
C ARG A 144 -10.11 3.88 8.98
N SER A 145 -9.16 3.20 8.35
CA SER A 145 -9.32 1.82 7.94
C SER A 145 -8.95 0.92 9.11
N ILE A 146 -9.89 0.08 9.55
CA ILE A 146 -9.68 -0.90 10.61
C ILE A 146 -9.59 -2.27 9.97
N GLY A 147 -8.54 -3.00 10.33
CA GLY A 147 -8.32 -4.38 9.93
C GLY A 147 -8.58 -5.33 11.09
N GLY A 148 -9.17 -6.49 10.80
CA GLY A 148 -9.17 -7.62 11.72
C GLY A 148 -7.77 -8.23 11.85
N ALA A 149 -7.40 -8.64 13.07
CA ALA A 149 -6.16 -9.35 13.34
C ALA A 149 -6.46 -10.75 13.89
N VAL A 150 -5.65 -11.74 13.49
CA VAL A 150 -5.77 -13.11 13.98
C VAL A 150 -4.92 -13.29 15.22
N VAL A 151 -5.44 -13.99 16.23
CA VAL A 151 -4.72 -14.36 17.46
C VAL A 151 -4.66 -15.88 17.57
N PRO A 152 -3.48 -16.51 17.73
CA PRO A 152 -2.14 -15.91 17.73
C PRO A 152 -1.74 -15.42 16.34
N ASN A 153 -1.06 -14.27 16.27
CA ASN A 153 -0.66 -13.65 15.02
C ASN A 153 0.60 -14.34 14.44
N PRO A 154 0.50 -15.08 13.31
CA PRO A 154 1.66 -15.67 12.67
C PRO A 154 2.43 -14.66 11.82
N SER A 155 1.87 -13.46 11.57
CA SER A 155 2.44 -12.51 10.62
C SER A 155 3.71 -11.85 11.14
N SER A 156 4.73 -11.83 10.28
CA SER A 156 6.01 -11.12 10.46
C SER A 156 5.85 -9.58 10.53
N ARG A 157 4.63 -9.06 10.30
CA ARG A 157 4.36 -7.63 10.08
C ARG A 157 4.41 -6.80 11.38
N PHE A 158 4.11 -7.42 12.53
CA PHE A 158 4.06 -6.72 13.83
C PHE A 158 5.13 -7.26 14.79
N LYS A 159 6.40 -6.94 14.50
CA LYS A 159 7.55 -7.36 15.32
C LYS A 159 7.97 -6.35 16.37
N GLU A 160 7.71 -5.07 16.15
CA GLU A 160 8.16 -3.99 17.01
C GLU A 160 6.97 -3.14 17.46
N TYR A 161 6.81 -2.99 18.77
CA TYR A 161 5.77 -2.18 19.40
C TYR A 161 6.44 -1.01 20.10
N ALA A 162 6.04 0.21 19.77
CA ALA A 162 6.55 1.41 20.44
C ALA A 162 6.12 1.46 21.91
N ALA A 163 4.93 0.95 22.24
CA ALA A 163 4.44 0.78 23.59
C ALA A 163 3.34 -0.31 23.62
N GLY A 164 3.26 -1.07 24.71
CA GLY A 164 2.28 -2.15 24.87
C GLY A 164 2.70 -3.47 24.19
N GLY A 165 1.72 -4.22 23.71
CA GLY A 165 1.92 -5.51 23.05
C GLY A 165 0.78 -5.88 22.10
N MET A 166 0.89 -7.05 21.46
CA MET A 166 -0.15 -7.60 20.59
C MET A 166 -1.43 -7.90 21.39
N ILE A 167 -2.57 -7.94 20.69
CA ILE A 167 -3.88 -8.40 21.18
C ILE A 167 -3.73 -9.76 21.89
N SER A 168 -4.23 -9.82 23.12
CA SER A 168 -4.00 -10.95 24.04
C SER A 168 -5.03 -12.08 23.91
N GLY A 169 -6.19 -11.83 23.29
CA GLY A 169 -7.24 -12.84 23.09
C GLY A 169 -8.18 -12.51 21.94
N ALA A 170 -8.77 -13.53 21.30
CA ALA A 170 -9.60 -13.40 20.10
C ALA A 170 -10.95 -12.70 20.34
N GLU A 171 -11.48 -12.73 21.57
CA GLU A 171 -12.77 -12.12 21.94
C GLU A 171 -12.61 -10.88 22.83
N ARG A 172 -11.41 -10.31 22.93
CA ARG A 172 -11.17 -9.10 23.73
C ARG A 172 -11.30 -7.85 22.86
N ASP A 173 -11.94 -6.82 23.40
CA ASP A 173 -12.04 -5.49 22.80
C ASP A 173 -10.72 -4.72 22.92
N GLU A 174 -9.67 -5.28 22.31
CA GLU A 174 -8.32 -4.73 22.28
C GLU A 174 -7.97 -4.34 20.83
N ALA A 175 -7.37 -3.18 20.66
CA ALA A 175 -6.93 -2.71 19.35
C ALA A 175 -5.49 -2.23 19.38
N VAL A 176 -4.75 -2.53 18.33
CA VAL A 176 -3.41 -2.00 18.08
C VAL A 176 -3.55 -0.80 17.17
N VAL A 177 -2.93 0.31 17.56
CA VAL A 177 -2.99 1.58 16.83
C VAL A 177 -1.62 1.92 16.23
N ASP A 178 -1.62 2.62 15.11
CA ASP A 178 -0.41 3.15 14.50
C ASP A 178 0.06 4.45 15.23
N GLU A 179 1.31 4.84 15.02
CA GLU A 179 1.83 6.10 15.59
C GLU A 179 1.08 7.33 15.03
N GLY A 180 0.54 7.22 13.82
CA GLY A 180 -0.29 8.25 13.20
C GLY A 180 -1.57 8.53 13.99
N PHE A 181 -2.20 7.50 14.55
CA PHE A 181 -3.36 7.59 15.41
C PHE A 181 -3.02 8.35 16.68
N ALA A 182 -1.90 8.01 17.33
CA ALA A 182 -1.45 8.70 18.53
C ALA A 182 -1.35 10.22 18.28
N ARG A 183 -0.73 10.61 17.16
CA ARG A 183 -0.56 12.01 16.76
C ARG A 183 -1.88 12.71 16.41
N ASP A 184 -2.73 12.09 15.61
CA ASP A 184 -3.94 12.73 15.09
C ASP A 184 -4.98 12.98 16.19
N PHE A 185 -5.10 12.04 17.13
CA PHE A 185 -5.98 12.16 18.29
C PHE A 185 -5.37 12.98 19.44
N GLY A 186 -4.15 13.50 19.28
CA GLY A 186 -3.52 14.47 20.18
C GLY A 186 -2.87 13.86 21.43
N TYR A 187 -2.46 12.59 21.37
CA TYR A 187 -1.69 11.95 22.43
C TYR A 187 -0.22 12.40 22.35
N ALA A 188 0.34 12.85 23.48
CA ALA A 188 1.71 13.38 23.54
C ALA A 188 2.76 12.25 23.49
N LYS A 189 2.43 11.08 24.05
CA LYS A 189 3.24 9.86 23.96
C LYS A 189 2.39 8.67 23.52
N PRO A 190 2.99 7.68 22.84
CA PRO A 190 2.30 6.43 22.50
C PRO A 190 1.77 5.67 23.72
N GLU A 191 2.47 5.78 24.86
CA GLU A 191 2.07 5.20 26.14
C GLU A 191 0.75 5.79 26.67
N ASP A 192 0.48 7.07 26.40
CA ASP A 192 -0.74 7.75 26.85
C ASP A 192 -1.99 7.26 26.12
N ALA A 193 -1.84 6.55 25.01
CA ALA A 193 -2.94 5.94 24.26
C ALA A 193 -3.34 4.56 24.82
N ILE A 194 -2.52 3.96 25.69
CA ILE A 194 -2.78 2.64 26.25
C ILE A 194 -3.92 2.72 27.29
N GLY A 195 -4.93 1.85 27.13
CA GLY A 195 -6.06 1.76 28.04
C GLY A 195 -7.13 2.85 27.85
N LYS A 196 -7.04 3.65 26.78
CA LYS A 196 -8.09 4.61 26.41
C LYS A 196 -9.09 3.98 25.45
N ASN A 197 -10.36 4.24 25.73
CA ASN A 197 -11.45 3.83 24.85
C ASN A 197 -11.58 4.79 23.67
N PHE A 198 -11.97 4.25 22.51
CA PHE A 198 -12.36 5.02 21.34
C PHE A 198 -13.68 4.47 20.81
N ASP A 199 -14.50 5.34 20.26
CA ASP A 199 -15.78 4.94 19.69
C ASP A 199 -15.61 4.72 18.19
N LEU A 200 -16.15 3.60 17.70
CA LEU A 200 -16.30 3.34 16.28
C LEU A 200 -17.69 3.80 15.83
N LEU A 201 -17.72 4.92 15.11
CA LEU A 201 -18.92 5.48 14.51
C LEU A 201 -19.12 4.83 13.14
N ALA A 202 -19.94 3.77 13.11
CA ALA A 202 -20.50 3.28 11.86
C ALA A 202 -21.72 4.12 11.48
N PRO A 203 -21.91 4.49 10.20
CA PRO A 203 -23.19 5.01 9.76
C PRO A 203 -24.26 3.96 10.06
N ASP A 204 -25.40 4.38 10.62
CA ASP A 204 -26.55 3.50 10.76
C ASP A 204 -26.84 2.88 9.39
N LYS A 205 -27.06 1.57 9.36
CA LYS A 205 -27.57 0.90 8.16
C LYS A 205 -28.94 1.52 7.87
N GLU A 206 -28.98 2.55 7.02
CA GLU A 206 -30.21 2.96 6.36
C GLU A 206 -30.76 1.69 5.72
N LYS A 207 -31.92 1.26 6.21
CA LYS A 207 -32.73 0.24 5.56
C LYS A 207 -32.84 0.67 4.10
N ASP A 208 -32.48 -0.24 3.20
CA ASP A 208 -32.83 -0.16 1.79
C ASP A 208 -34.36 -0.10 1.64
N GLU A 209 -34.95 1.06 1.90
CA GLU A 209 -36.31 1.42 1.50
C GLU A 209 -36.20 2.29 0.25
N GLY A 210 -36.04 1.62 -0.89
CA GLY A 210 -36.84 1.87 -2.09
C GLY A 210 -36.95 3.29 -2.68
N GLY A 211 -35.97 4.17 -2.48
CA GLY A 211 -35.95 5.50 -3.11
C GLY A 211 -34.60 5.80 -3.72
N ALA A 212 -34.53 5.90 -5.05
CA ALA A 212 -33.29 6.24 -5.75
C ALA A 212 -32.68 7.55 -5.21
N PRO A 213 -31.42 7.56 -4.73
CA PRO A 213 -30.82 8.77 -4.20
C PRO A 213 -30.34 9.67 -5.33
N ASN A 214 -30.89 10.89 -5.42
CA ASN A 214 -30.29 11.98 -6.19
C ASN A 214 -29.17 12.63 -5.38
N PHE A 215 -28.05 12.91 -6.06
CA PHE A 215 -26.72 13.27 -5.52
C PHE A 215 -26.63 14.55 -4.67
N PHE A 216 -27.74 15.30 -4.48
CA PHE A 216 -27.71 16.62 -3.83
C PHE A 216 -28.71 16.85 -2.69
N GLY A 217 -29.46 15.84 -2.25
CA GLY A 217 -30.26 15.96 -1.01
C GLY A 217 -31.27 17.12 -0.98
N LEU A 218 -31.73 17.60 -2.14
CA LEU A 218 -32.80 18.58 -2.26
C LEU A 218 -34.10 17.83 -2.61
N PRO A 219 -35.20 18.04 -1.87
CA PRO A 219 -36.50 17.53 -2.29
C PRO A 219 -36.86 18.17 -3.63
N LEU A 220 -37.23 17.35 -4.61
CA LEU A 220 -37.88 17.83 -5.81
C LEU A 220 -39.26 18.34 -5.38
N GLU A 221 -39.42 19.66 -5.41
CA GLU A 221 -40.73 20.30 -5.38
C GLU A 221 -41.47 19.79 -6.63
N ASP A 222 -42.49 18.95 -6.42
CA ASP A 222 -43.41 18.55 -7.47
C ASP A 222 -44.04 19.83 -8.01
N GLY A 223 -43.55 20.28 -9.17
CA GLY A 223 -44.11 21.39 -9.91
C GLY A 223 -45.48 20.99 -10.44
N ASP A 224 -46.51 21.23 -9.64
CA ASP A 224 -47.87 21.46 -10.12
C ASP A 224 -47.82 22.71 -11.02
N GLY A 225 -47.89 22.49 -12.33
CA GLY A 225 -48.09 23.51 -13.34
C GLY A 225 -49.35 23.19 -14.13
N ASP A 226 -50.28 24.14 -14.12
CA ASP A 226 -51.58 24.23 -14.81
C ASP A 226 -51.70 23.52 -16.18
#